data_AF-A0A7C3DJ13-F1
#
_entry.id   AF-A0A7C3DJ13-F1
#
_cell.length_a   1.000
_cell.length_b   1.000
_cell.length_c   1.000
_cell.angle_alpha   90.00
_cell.angle_beta   90.00
_cell.angle_gamma   90.00
#
_symmetry.space_group_name_H-M   'P 1'
#
loop_
_entity.id
_entity.type
_entity.pdbx_description
1 polymer ?
#
loop_
_entity_poly.entity_id
_entity_poly.type
_entity_poly.pdbx_seq_one_letter_code
_entity_poly.pdbx_strand_id
1 'polypeptide(L)'
;MKLTFYGATQTVTGSMHELAAGGQRILLDCGLYQGRRKEARERNANFPFAASRISSVLLSHAHIDHSGNIPTLVKSGFEGPVYATPATVDLCHSMLPDSAHLQEKDALFLAKRKHRRKLLGMEDELEIVEPLYSQADAERALKHFRSALDGDPAGIAPGVTFQFIEAGHILGSAWILIEVRNNGRRTRIAFSGDIGRPNLPIIRDPKPLREVDYLILES
;
A
#
# COMPACT_ATOMS: atom_id res chain seq x y z
N MET A 1 -6.08 -18.49 -11.11
CA MET A 1 -5.31 -17.65 -10.18
C MET A 1 -4.18 -17.02 -10.97
N LYS A 2 -3.95 -15.71 -10.84
CA LYS A 2 -2.86 -14.99 -11.52
C LYS A 2 -2.28 -13.97 -10.55
N LEU A 3 -0.95 -13.97 -10.42
CA LEU A 3 -0.20 -12.97 -9.64
C LEU A 3 0.52 -12.03 -10.62
N THR A 4 0.42 -10.73 -10.39
CA THR A 4 1.07 -9.68 -11.20
C THR A 4 1.83 -8.74 -10.28
N PHE A 5 3.07 -8.41 -10.64
CA PHE A 5 3.94 -7.53 -9.87
C PHE A 5 3.99 -6.16 -10.54
N TYR A 6 3.60 -5.09 -9.84
CA TYR A 6 3.57 -3.73 -10.37
C TYR A 6 4.64 -2.81 -9.77
N GLY A 7 5.09 -3.10 -8.55
CA GLY A 7 6.09 -2.32 -7.84
C GLY A 7 6.90 -3.17 -6.86
N ALA A 8 7.91 -2.57 -6.23
CA ALA A 8 8.92 -3.25 -5.41
C ALA A 8 9.61 -4.47 -6.08
N THR A 9 9.67 -4.52 -7.40
CA THR A 9 10.45 -5.51 -8.15
C THR A 9 11.79 -4.93 -8.56
N GLN A 10 12.89 -5.49 -8.07
CA GLN A 10 14.25 -4.96 -8.27
C GLN A 10 14.44 -3.54 -7.72
N THR A 11 13.60 -3.15 -6.76
CA THR A 11 13.66 -1.86 -6.04
C THR A 11 12.95 -2.02 -4.68
N VAL A 12 13.28 -1.17 -3.72
CA VAL A 12 12.75 -1.27 -2.34
C VAL A 12 11.34 -0.69 -2.22
N THR A 13 11.04 0.39 -2.94
CA THR A 13 9.86 1.22 -2.62
C THR A 13 8.69 1.01 -3.59
N GLY A 14 7.50 1.41 -3.14
CA GLY A 14 6.28 1.35 -3.94
C GLY A 14 5.77 -0.07 -4.10
N SER A 15 5.67 -0.82 -2.99
CA SER A 15 5.10 -2.17 -2.97
C SER A 15 3.70 -2.16 -3.55
N MET A 16 3.47 -2.96 -4.59
CA MET A 16 2.19 -3.08 -5.28
C MET A 16 2.13 -4.36 -6.09
N HIS A 17 1.27 -5.28 -5.67
CA HIS A 17 1.09 -6.58 -6.31
C HIS A 17 -0.40 -6.89 -6.48
N GLU A 18 -0.82 -7.51 -7.58
CA GLU A 18 -2.21 -7.94 -7.79
C GLU A 18 -2.33 -9.46 -7.80
N LEU A 19 -3.22 -9.98 -6.97
CA LEU A 19 -3.71 -11.34 -7.00
C LEU A 19 -5.12 -11.39 -7.58
N ALA A 20 -5.27 -12.00 -8.76
CA ALA A 20 -6.56 -12.32 -9.35
C ALA A 20 -6.97 -13.76 -9.00
N ALA A 21 -8.01 -13.92 -8.16
CA ALA A 21 -8.50 -15.21 -7.66
C ALA A 21 -9.99 -15.14 -7.30
N GLY A 22 -10.75 -16.22 -7.52
CA GLY A 22 -12.18 -16.28 -7.16
C GLY A 22 -13.06 -15.19 -7.79
N GLY A 23 -12.70 -14.71 -9.00
CA GLY A 23 -13.37 -13.57 -9.64
C GLY A 23 -13.02 -12.20 -9.05
N GLN A 24 -12.18 -12.15 -8.02
CA GLN A 24 -11.70 -10.93 -7.36
C GLN A 24 -10.35 -10.49 -7.90
N ARG A 25 -10.05 -9.20 -7.74
CA ARG A 25 -8.74 -8.58 -8.00
C ARG A 25 -8.28 -7.90 -6.73
N ILE A 26 -7.39 -8.57 -6.01
CA ILE A 26 -6.93 -8.18 -4.68
C ILE A 26 -5.56 -7.54 -4.84
N LEU A 27 -5.40 -6.33 -4.32
CA LEU A 27 -4.10 -5.67 -4.27
C LEU A 27 -3.40 -6.02 -2.95
N LEU A 28 -2.13 -6.39 -3.00
CA LEU A 28 -1.25 -6.57 -1.85
C LEU A 28 -0.35 -5.35 -1.79
N ASP A 29 -0.55 -4.54 -0.75
CA ASP A 29 -0.03 -3.18 -0.60
C ASP A 29 -0.39 -2.22 -1.76
N CYS A 30 -0.24 -0.93 -1.48
CA CYS A 30 -0.36 0.14 -2.48
C CYS A 30 0.51 1.32 -2.03
N GLY A 31 1.82 1.14 -2.15
CA GLY A 31 2.80 2.07 -1.64
C GLY A 31 3.23 3.17 -2.61
N LEU A 32 3.81 4.24 -2.07
CA LEU A 32 4.51 5.24 -2.87
C LEU A 32 5.90 4.75 -3.27
N TYR A 33 6.17 4.75 -4.57
CA TYR A 33 7.53 4.63 -5.06
C TYR A 33 8.32 5.92 -4.74
N GLN A 34 9.49 5.75 -4.16
CA GLN A 34 10.44 6.81 -3.85
C GLN A 34 11.66 6.68 -4.78
N GLY A 35 11.97 7.75 -5.48
CA GLY A 35 13.03 7.79 -6.48
C GLY A 35 13.22 9.19 -7.02
N ARG A 36 13.76 9.31 -8.24
CA ARG A 36 13.88 10.61 -8.90
C ARG A 36 12.50 11.24 -9.05
N ARG A 37 12.37 12.53 -8.72
CA ARG A 37 11.07 13.22 -8.60
C ARG A 37 10.12 12.98 -9.76
N LYS A 38 10.59 13.11 -11.01
CA LYS A 38 9.75 12.94 -12.21
C LYS A 38 9.21 11.51 -12.33
N GLU A 39 10.10 10.53 -12.22
CA GLU A 39 9.75 9.11 -12.25
C GLU A 39 8.79 8.74 -11.10
N ALA A 40 9.08 9.20 -9.89
CA ALA A 40 8.24 8.96 -8.73
C ALA A 40 6.83 9.53 -8.92
N ARG A 41 6.72 10.76 -9.45
CA ARG A 41 5.44 11.36 -9.77
C ARG A 41 4.67 10.56 -10.82
N GLU A 42 5.33 10.18 -11.91
CA GLU A 42 4.71 9.44 -13.01
C GLU A 42 4.17 8.09 -12.55
N ARG A 43 4.99 7.32 -11.81
CA ARG A 43 4.61 6.00 -11.30
C ARG A 43 3.52 6.06 -10.24
N ASN A 44 3.58 7.03 -9.32
CA ASN A 44 2.60 7.13 -8.25
C ASN A 44 1.26 7.69 -8.73
N ALA A 45 1.24 8.56 -9.75
CA ALA A 45 0.02 9.14 -10.29
C ALA A 45 -0.74 8.25 -11.27
N ASN A 46 -0.05 7.29 -11.92
CA ASN A 46 -0.63 6.48 -12.98
C ASN A 46 -0.60 4.98 -12.62
N PHE A 47 -1.76 4.43 -12.26
CA PHE A 47 -1.88 3.00 -12.05
C PHE A 47 -1.85 2.24 -13.39
N PRO A 48 -1.19 1.06 -13.46
CA PRO A 48 -1.19 0.21 -14.65
C PRO A 48 -2.52 -0.56 -14.84
N PHE A 49 -3.53 -0.23 -14.06
CA PHE A 49 -4.88 -0.81 -14.06
C PHE A 49 -5.91 0.28 -13.69
N ALA A 50 -7.17 0.05 -14.03
CA ALA A 50 -8.26 0.90 -13.55
C ALA A 50 -8.53 0.60 -12.06
N ALA A 51 -8.42 1.62 -11.19
CA ALA A 51 -8.59 1.47 -9.75
C ALA A 51 -9.96 0.86 -9.36
N SER A 52 -11.01 1.17 -10.13
CA SER A 52 -12.36 0.61 -9.93
C SER A 52 -12.47 -0.90 -10.16
N ARG A 53 -11.45 -1.54 -10.75
CA ARG A 53 -11.41 -3.00 -10.93
C ARG A 53 -10.85 -3.74 -9.71
N ILE A 54 -10.21 -3.05 -8.78
CA ILE A 54 -9.66 -3.65 -7.57
C ILE A 54 -10.80 -3.83 -6.57
N SER A 55 -11.00 -5.07 -6.11
CA SER A 55 -12.07 -5.42 -5.18
C SER A 55 -11.72 -5.08 -3.74
N SER A 56 -10.45 -5.22 -3.37
CA SER A 56 -9.95 -4.98 -2.02
C SER A 56 -8.45 -4.80 -2.01
N VAL A 57 -7.93 -4.12 -0.99
CA VAL A 57 -6.51 -4.06 -0.68
C VAL A 57 -6.25 -4.85 0.61
N LEU A 58 -5.22 -5.68 0.63
CA LEU A 58 -4.65 -6.26 1.85
C LEU A 58 -3.33 -5.53 2.11
N LEU A 59 -3.28 -4.77 3.21
CA LEU A 59 -2.14 -3.95 3.57
C LEU A 59 -1.31 -4.66 4.64
N SER A 60 -0.03 -4.87 4.36
CA SER A 60 0.89 -5.57 5.27
C SER A 60 1.23 -4.74 6.50
N HIS A 61 1.55 -3.45 6.31
CA HIS A 61 1.92 -2.53 7.38
C HIS A 61 1.82 -1.06 6.95
N ALA A 62 2.04 -0.15 7.89
CA ALA A 62 1.72 1.27 7.72
C ALA A 62 2.76 2.12 6.97
N HIS A 63 3.97 1.63 6.67
CA HIS A 63 4.98 2.44 6.00
C HIS A 63 4.50 2.99 4.66
N ILE A 64 4.95 4.19 4.30
CA ILE A 64 4.43 4.97 3.15
C ILE A 64 4.75 4.30 1.80
N ASP A 65 5.82 3.54 1.73
CA ASP A 65 6.17 2.71 0.57
C ASP A 65 5.36 1.40 0.47
N HIS A 66 4.41 1.17 1.39
CA HIS A 66 3.39 0.10 1.34
C HIS A 66 1.95 0.65 1.39
N SER A 67 1.70 1.74 2.11
CA SER A 67 0.36 2.31 2.33
C SER A 67 0.12 3.62 1.58
N GLY A 68 1.18 4.33 1.23
CA GLY A 68 1.11 5.76 0.91
C GLY A 68 0.39 6.12 -0.38
N ASN A 69 0.19 5.18 -1.31
CA ASN A 69 -0.51 5.46 -2.56
C ASN A 69 -2.00 5.08 -2.52
N ILE A 70 -2.49 4.55 -1.40
CA ILE A 70 -3.91 4.25 -1.17
C ILE A 70 -4.79 5.49 -1.37
N PRO A 71 -4.43 6.71 -0.91
CA PRO A 71 -5.24 7.89 -1.19
C PRO A 71 -5.39 8.20 -2.68
N THR A 72 -4.33 8.04 -3.47
CA THR A 72 -4.40 8.18 -4.93
C THR A 72 -5.27 7.10 -5.55
N LEU A 73 -5.20 5.86 -5.05
CA LEU A 73 -6.02 4.74 -5.51
C LEU A 73 -7.52 5.04 -5.33
N VAL A 74 -7.91 5.50 -4.14
CA VAL A 74 -9.29 5.91 -3.83
C VAL A 74 -9.72 7.08 -4.71
N LYS A 75 -8.89 8.12 -4.83
CA LYS A 75 -9.12 9.27 -5.73
C LYS A 75 -9.29 8.86 -7.20
N SER A 76 -8.68 7.75 -7.61
CA SER A 76 -8.75 7.21 -8.96
C SER A 76 -9.94 6.27 -9.21
N GLY A 77 -10.84 6.10 -8.23
CA GLY A 77 -12.10 5.37 -8.38
C GLY A 77 -12.14 3.99 -7.72
N PHE A 78 -11.22 3.66 -6.80
CA PHE A 78 -11.35 2.49 -5.94
C PHE A 78 -12.41 2.72 -4.85
N GLU A 79 -13.33 1.77 -4.70
CA GLU A 79 -14.42 1.83 -3.71
C GLU A 79 -14.39 0.70 -2.66
N GLY A 80 -13.50 -0.27 -2.83
CA GLY A 80 -13.42 -1.46 -1.98
C GLY A 80 -12.86 -1.23 -0.58
N PRO A 81 -12.83 -2.25 0.27
CA PRO A 81 -12.20 -2.19 1.58
C PRO A 81 -10.66 -2.30 1.50
N VAL A 82 -9.99 -1.63 2.43
CA VAL A 82 -8.57 -1.82 2.75
C VAL A 82 -8.48 -2.59 4.06
N TYR A 83 -8.10 -3.86 4.01
CA TYR A 83 -7.92 -4.68 5.21
C TYR A 83 -6.51 -4.54 5.75
N ALA A 84 -6.40 -4.35 7.05
CA ALA A 84 -5.14 -4.34 7.78
C ALA A 84 -5.36 -4.76 9.24
N THR A 85 -4.28 -4.98 9.97
CA THR A 85 -4.33 -5.18 11.42
C THR A 85 -4.82 -3.90 12.13
N PRO A 86 -5.42 -3.98 13.33
CA PRO A 86 -5.94 -2.80 14.02
C PRO A 86 -4.89 -1.70 14.20
N ALA A 87 -3.66 -2.08 14.60
CA ALA A 87 -2.59 -1.11 14.78
C ALA A 87 -2.12 -0.48 13.47
N THR A 88 -2.09 -1.23 12.35
CA THR A 88 -1.78 -0.65 11.04
C THR A 88 -2.86 0.34 10.61
N VAL A 89 -4.14 0.07 10.88
CA VAL A 89 -5.23 1.03 10.64
C VAL A 89 -4.98 2.32 11.43
N ASP A 90 -4.72 2.22 12.73
CA ASP A 90 -4.48 3.37 13.60
C ASP A 90 -3.26 4.19 13.18
N LEU A 91 -2.16 3.53 12.80
CA LEU A 91 -0.97 4.21 12.28
C LEU A 91 -1.28 4.94 10.96
N CYS A 92 -2.02 4.31 10.04
CA CYS A 92 -2.41 4.94 8.77
C CYS A 92 -3.28 6.19 8.98
N HIS A 93 -4.11 6.23 10.01
CA HIS A 93 -4.92 7.41 10.38
C HIS A 93 -4.06 8.65 10.66
N SER A 94 -2.82 8.47 11.10
CA SER A 94 -1.88 9.58 11.32
C SER A 94 -0.93 9.78 10.15
N MET A 95 -0.37 8.69 9.61
CA MET A 95 0.68 8.74 8.59
C MET A 95 0.17 9.24 7.24
N LEU A 96 -1.05 8.88 6.81
CA LEU A 96 -1.56 9.29 5.50
C LEU A 96 -1.88 10.80 5.43
N PRO A 97 -2.56 11.40 6.43
CA PRO A 97 -2.75 12.86 6.45
C PRO A 97 -1.43 13.63 6.57
N ASP A 98 -0.47 13.16 7.37
CA ASP A 98 0.84 13.81 7.48
C ASP A 98 1.60 13.76 6.14
N SER A 99 1.60 12.61 5.47
CA SER A 99 2.16 12.48 4.13
C SER A 99 1.50 13.44 3.13
N ALA A 100 0.18 13.60 3.17
CA ALA A 100 -0.53 14.56 2.33
C ALA A 100 -0.12 16.00 2.66
N HIS A 101 0.00 16.34 3.94
CA HIS A 101 0.43 17.66 4.39
C HIS A 101 1.82 18.01 3.86
N LEU A 102 2.77 17.09 3.94
CA LEU A 102 4.12 17.26 3.40
C LEU A 102 4.09 17.49 1.88
N GLN A 103 3.30 16.72 1.13
CA GLN A 103 3.15 16.90 -0.31
C GLN A 103 2.55 18.28 -0.66
N GLU A 104 1.54 18.74 0.07
CA GLU A 104 0.94 20.06 -0.12
C GLU A 104 1.95 21.19 0.17
N LYS A 105 2.74 21.07 1.24
CA LYS A 105 3.79 22.04 1.59
C LYS A 105 4.89 22.10 0.54
N ASP A 106 5.33 20.95 0.03
CA ASP A 106 6.33 20.87 -1.03
C ASP A 106 5.83 21.52 -2.33
N ALA A 107 4.58 21.23 -2.71
CA ALA A 107 3.92 21.86 -3.86
C ALA A 107 3.89 23.39 -3.72
N LEU A 108 3.45 23.90 -2.56
CA LEU A 108 3.40 25.34 -2.27
C LEU A 108 4.79 25.99 -2.29
N PHE A 109 5.80 25.33 -1.71
CA PHE A 109 7.17 25.83 -1.70
C PHE A 109 7.72 25.97 -3.12
N LEU A 110 7.51 24.96 -3.97
CA LEU A 110 7.97 24.97 -5.37
C LEU A 110 7.23 26.02 -6.20
N ALA A 111 5.92 26.17 -6.01
CA ALA A 111 5.14 27.23 -6.65
C ALA A 111 5.67 28.64 -6.31
N LYS A 112 5.97 28.89 -5.02
CA LYS A 112 6.57 30.17 -4.57
C LYS A 112 7.96 30.39 -5.16
N ARG A 113 8.81 29.35 -5.20
CA ARG A 113 10.16 29.43 -5.78
C ARG A 113 10.10 29.77 -7.27
N LYS A 114 9.22 29.10 -8.03
CA LYS A 114 8.99 29.35 -9.45
C LYS A 114 8.50 30.78 -9.70
N HIS A 115 7.54 31.25 -8.89
CA HIS A 115 7.06 32.63 -8.98
C HIS A 115 8.19 33.66 -8.75
N ARG A 116 9.03 33.48 -7.73
CA ARG A 116 10.18 34.37 -7.48
C ARG A 116 11.19 34.38 -8.63
N ARG A 117 11.52 33.21 -9.21
CA ARG A 117 12.44 33.11 -10.36
C ARG A 117 11.87 33.80 -11.60
N LYS A 118 10.57 33.63 -11.85
CA LYS A 118 9.86 34.34 -12.93
C LYS A 118 9.93 35.87 -12.77
N LEU A 119 9.78 36.39 -11.56
CA LEU A 119 9.93 37.83 -11.28
C LEU A 119 11.35 38.36 -11.56
N LEU A 120 12.37 37.51 -11.45
CA LEU A 120 13.76 37.82 -11.75
C LEU A 120 14.13 37.64 -13.24
N GLY A 121 13.15 37.39 -14.12
CA GLY A 121 13.39 37.17 -15.55
C GLY A 121 14.14 35.87 -15.86
N MET A 122 14.23 34.95 -14.90
CA MET A 122 14.87 33.65 -15.11
C MET A 122 13.84 32.67 -15.69
N GLU A 123 14.18 32.02 -16.81
CA GLU A 123 13.44 30.86 -17.27
C GLU A 123 13.60 29.70 -16.28
N ASP A 124 12.47 29.08 -15.95
CA ASP A 124 12.41 28.01 -14.98
C ASP A 124 11.73 26.81 -15.59
N GLU A 125 12.52 25.79 -15.94
CA GLU A 125 12.03 24.48 -16.42
C GLU A 125 11.33 23.68 -15.31
N LEU A 126 11.24 24.20 -14.09
CA LEU A 126 10.55 23.57 -12.98
C LEU A 126 9.07 23.35 -13.32
N GLU A 127 8.71 22.09 -13.47
CA GLU A 127 7.34 21.61 -13.67
C GLU A 127 6.42 22.07 -12.54
N ILE A 128 5.14 22.34 -12.83
CA ILE A 128 4.16 22.64 -11.77
C ILE A 128 3.96 21.36 -10.95
N VAL A 129 4.34 21.40 -9.67
CA VAL A 129 4.22 20.26 -8.78
C VAL A 129 2.96 20.42 -7.94
N GLU A 130 1.90 19.72 -8.29
CA GLU A 130 0.72 19.53 -7.44
C GLU A 130 0.92 18.31 -6.53
N PRO A 131 0.34 18.25 -5.32
CA PRO A 131 0.38 17.04 -4.52
C PRO A 131 -0.34 15.88 -5.24
N LEU A 132 0.09 14.63 -5.02
CA LEU A 132 -0.62 13.46 -5.60
C LEU A 132 -2.04 13.38 -5.03
N TYR A 133 -2.12 13.62 -3.72
CA TYR A 133 -3.34 13.68 -2.95
C TYR A 133 -3.25 14.73 -1.84
N SER A 134 -4.39 15.30 -1.49
CA SER A 134 -4.57 16.28 -0.42
C SER A 134 -4.87 15.61 0.92
N GLN A 135 -4.82 16.36 2.03
CA GLN A 135 -5.26 15.84 3.33
C GLN A 135 -6.71 15.35 3.29
N ALA A 136 -7.59 16.07 2.58
CA ALA A 136 -8.97 15.67 2.36
C ALA A 136 -9.08 14.35 1.56
N ASP A 137 -8.15 14.08 0.64
CA ASP A 137 -8.11 12.81 -0.08
C ASP A 137 -7.67 11.66 0.85
N ALA A 138 -6.69 11.90 1.71
CA ALA A 138 -6.26 10.94 2.73
C ALA A 138 -7.39 10.60 3.72
N GLU A 139 -8.11 11.61 4.22
CA GLU A 139 -9.28 11.40 5.07
C GLU A 139 -10.39 10.59 4.39
N ARG A 140 -10.62 10.81 3.08
CA ARG A 140 -11.56 9.98 2.32
C ARG A 140 -11.09 8.53 2.21
N ALA A 141 -9.79 8.33 1.98
CA ALA A 141 -9.20 6.99 1.88
C ALA A 141 -9.31 6.20 3.19
N LEU A 142 -9.14 6.86 4.33
CA LEU A 142 -9.27 6.24 5.65
C LEU A 142 -10.66 5.63 5.89
N LYS A 143 -11.72 6.11 5.22
CA LYS A 143 -13.07 5.52 5.30
C LYS A 143 -13.15 4.12 4.69
N HIS A 144 -12.18 3.70 3.89
CA HIS A 144 -12.10 2.36 3.31
C HIS A 144 -11.41 1.35 4.23
N PHE A 145 -10.69 1.81 5.27
CA PHE A 145 -9.94 0.91 6.14
C PHE A 145 -10.88 0.06 7.01
N ARG A 146 -10.57 -1.22 7.12
CA ARG A 146 -11.28 -2.23 7.90
C ARG A 146 -10.26 -3.02 8.70
N SER A 147 -10.35 -2.94 10.02
CA SER A 147 -9.53 -3.75 10.91
C SER A 147 -9.96 -5.21 10.80
N ALA A 148 -9.02 -6.09 10.46
CA ALA A 148 -9.18 -7.53 10.63
C ALA A 148 -8.29 -7.97 11.80
N LEU A 149 -8.83 -8.81 12.68
CA LEU A 149 -8.08 -9.27 13.86
C LEU A 149 -6.92 -10.17 13.44
N ASP A 150 -5.80 -10.02 14.15
CA ASP A 150 -4.63 -10.87 13.95
C ASP A 150 -4.97 -12.32 14.26
N GLY A 151 -4.71 -13.21 13.30
CA GLY A 151 -4.84 -14.65 13.49
C GLY A 151 -6.20 -15.27 13.16
N ASP A 152 -7.26 -14.50 12.87
CA ASP A 152 -8.53 -15.07 12.43
C ASP A 152 -8.68 -14.98 10.89
N PRO A 153 -8.96 -16.10 10.20
CA PRO A 153 -9.22 -16.05 8.76
C PRO A 153 -10.50 -15.25 8.44
N ALA A 154 -10.39 -14.32 7.49
CA ALA A 154 -11.50 -13.52 6.98
C ALA A 154 -11.76 -13.83 5.49
N GLY A 155 -13.03 -13.79 5.09
CA GLY A 155 -13.43 -14.02 3.69
C GLY A 155 -13.36 -12.75 2.85
N ILE A 156 -12.83 -12.88 1.63
CA ILE A 156 -12.91 -11.83 0.58
C ILE A 156 -14.07 -12.16 -0.37
N ALA A 157 -14.17 -13.43 -0.78
CA ALA A 157 -15.17 -13.94 -1.70
C ALA A 157 -15.33 -15.46 -1.47
N PRO A 158 -16.37 -16.11 -2.06
CA PRO A 158 -16.49 -17.57 -1.99
C PRO A 158 -15.21 -18.28 -2.43
N GLY A 159 -14.63 -19.06 -1.52
CA GLY A 159 -13.38 -19.79 -1.77
C GLY A 159 -12.11 -18.94 -1.71
N VAL A 160 -12.15 -17.68 -1.27
CA VAL A 160 -10.96 -16.84 -1.07
C VAL A 160 -10.98 -16.24 0.33
N THR A 161 -10.01 -16.61 1.14
CA THR A 161 -9.82 -16.10 2.51
C THR A 161 -8.42 -15.55 2.70
N PHE A 162 -8.26 -14.62 3.63
CA PHE A 162 -6.96 -14.12 4.07
C PHE A 162 -6.83 -14.19 5.59
N GLN A 163 -5.60 -14.15 6.09
CA GLN A 163 -5.27 -14.08 7.50
C GLN A 163 -4.02 -13.24 7.68
N PHE A 164 -4.03 -12.33 8.67
CA PHE A 164 -2.85 -11.60 9.10
C PHE A 164 -2.09 -12.40 10.16
N ILE A 165 -0.79 -12.53 10.00
CA ILE A 165 0.13 -13.21 10.92
C ILE A 165 1.23 -12.23 11.28
N GLU A 166 1.59 -12.10 12.55
CA GLU A 166 2.62 -11.17 13.03
C GLU A 166 3.95 -11.29 12.26
N ALA A 167 4.41 -10.17 11.68
CA ALA A 167 5.67 -10.07 10.96
C ALA A 167 6.79 -9.40 11.77
N GLY A 168 6.47 -8.77 12.90
CA GLY A 168 7.44 -8.24 13.85
C GLY A 168 8.33 -7.09 13.33
N HIS A 169 8.00 -6.47 12.21
CA HIS A 169 8.73 -5.34 11.61
C HIS A 169 8.43 -4.02 12.29
N ILE A 170 7.15 -3.65 12.34
CA ILE A 170 6.64 -2.49 13.07
C ILE A 170 5.35 -2.87 13.79
N LEU A 171 4.82 -1.96 14.62
CA LEU A 171 3.59 -2.22 15.34
C LEU A 171 2.45 -2.53 14.35
N GLY A 172 1.91 -3.75 14.41
CA GLY A 172 0.83 -4.20 13.53
C GLY A 172 1.28 -4.72 12.17
N SER A 173 2.59 -4.84 11.89
CA SER A 173 3.06 -5.45 10.65
C SER A 173 2.68 -6.92 10.55
N ALA A 174 2.24 -7.36 9.38
CA ALA A 174 1.80 -8.73 9.20
C ALA A 174 2.19 -9.35 7.86
N TRP A 175 2.52 -10.64 7.92
CA TRP A 175 2.39 -11.54 6.78
C TRP A 175 0.91 -11.64 6.41
N ILE A 176 0.64 -11.76 5.12
CA ILE A 176 -0.69 -11.95 4.59
C ILE A 176 -0.75 -13.36 4.00
N LEU A 177 -1.43 -14.27 4.71
CA LEU A 177 -1.68 -15.62 4.22
C LEU A 177 -3.02 -15.65 3.49
N ILE A 178 -3.00 -15.98 2.20
CA ILE A 178 -4.18 -16.05 1.34
C ILE A 178 -4.42 -17.50 0.95
N GLU A 179 -5.62 -18.02 1.22
CA GLU A 179 -6.06 -19.34 0.80
C GLU A 179 -7.11 -19.19 -0.30
N VAL A 180 -6.83 -19.81 -1.45
CA VAL A 180 -7.72 -19.86 -2.61
C VAL A 180 -8.15 -21.31 -2.83
N ARG A 181 -9.47 -21.53 -2.91
CA ARG A 181 -10.09 -22.82 -3.23
C ARG A 181 -10.74 -22.72 -4.60
N ASN A 182 -10.30 -23.54 -5.54
CA ASN A 182 -10.86 -23.62 -6.88
C ASN A 182 -10.97 -25.08 -7.33
N ASN A 183 -12.16 -25.52 -7.75
CA ASN A 183 -12.43 -26.89 -8.21
C ASN A 183 -11.89 -27.98 -7.27
N GLY A 184 -12.07 -27.82 -5.96
CA GLY A 184 -11.60 -28.76 -4.94
C GLY A 184 -10.10 -28.68 -4.60
N ARG A 185 -9.30 -27.93 -5.38
CA ARG A 185 -7.89 -27.68 -5.07
C ARG A 185 -7.73 -26.45 -4.18
N ARG A 186 -6.94 -26.60 -3.12
CA ARG A 186 -6.52 -25.53 -2.22
C ARG A 186 -5.14 -25.03 -2.63
N THR A 187 -4.95 -23.72 -2.66
CA THR A 187 -3.65 -23.07 -2.88
C THR A 187 -3.44 -21.98 -1.86
N ARG A 188 -2.26 -21.95 -1.23
CA ARG A 188 -1.87 -21.00 -0.20
C ARG A 188 -0.73 -20.12 -0.71
N ILE A 189 -0.91 -18.82 -0.57
CA ILE A 189 0.09 -17.81 -0.91
C ILE A 189 0.39 -17.03 0.36
N ALA A 190 1.65 -16.89 0.72
CA ALA A 190 2.08 -15.91 1.71
C ALA A 190 2.71 -14.70 1.02
N PHE A 191 2.33 -13.52 1.46
CA PHE A 191 3.01 -12.26 1.16
C PHE A 191 3.62 -11.73 2.45
N SER A 192 4.93 -11.48 2.47
CA SER A 192 5.61 -11.08 3.69
C SER A 192 5.34 -9.65 4.13
N GLY A 193 5.21 -8.73 3.17
CA GLY A 193 5.56 -7.35 3.46
C GLY A 193 7.01 -7.30 3.95
N ASP A 194 7.25 -6.48 4.97
CA ASP A 194 8.52 -6.42 5.67
C ASP A 194 8.47 -7.25 6.95
N ILE A 195 9.57 -7.93 7.24
CA ILE A 195 9.76 -8.89 8.32
C ILE A 195 10.81 -8.35 9.27
N GLY A 196 10.43 -8.23 10.53
CA GLY A 196 11.35 -7.81 11.56
C GLY A 196 12.17 -8.94 12.16
N ARG A 197 13.07 -8.55 13.05
CA ARG A 197 13.92 -9.46 13.81
C ARG A 197 13.31 -9.67 15.19
N PRO A 198 13.53 -10.84 15.82
CA PRO A 198 13.03 -11.09 17.17
C PRO A 198 13.74 -10.21 18.22
N ASN A 199 13.12 -10.09 19.39
CA ASN A 199 13.59 -9.36 20.57
C ASN A 199 13.70 -7.83 20.39
N LEU A 200 12.87 -7.25 19.52
CA LEU A 200 12.75 -5.81 19.44
C LEU A 200 11.93 -5.26 20.63
N PRO A 201 12.30 -4.11 21.22
CA PRO A 201 11.46 -3.45 22.21
C PRO A 201 10.08 -3.13 21.61
N ILE A 202 9.01 -3.31 22.40
CA ILE A 202 7.61 -2.98 22.06
C ILE A 202 6.98 -3.90 21.00
N ILE A 203 7.75 -4.34 20.00
CA ILE A 203 7.26 -5.14 18.87
C ILE A 203 7.25 -6.63 19.25
N ARG A 204 6.21 -7.34 18.80
CA ARG A 204 6.12 -8.80 18.97
C ARG A 204 7.04 -9.50 17.98
N ASP A 205 7.59 -10.64 18.38
CA ASP A 205 8.42 -11.43 17.48
C ASP A 205 7.64 -11.91 16.24
N PRO A 206 8.29 -12.00 15.07
CA PRO A 206 7.69 -12.57 13.87
C PRO A 206 7.22 -14.01 14.15
N LYS A 207 5.97 -14.30 13.82
CA LYS A 207 5.43 -15.66 13.93
C LYS A 207 5.83 -16.48 12.71
N PRO A 208 6.18 -17.76 12.87
CA PRO A 208 6.52 -18.62 11.74
C PRO A 208 5.30 -18.80 10.84
N LEU A 209 5.53 -18.75 9.53
CA LEU A 209 4.53 -19.10 8.53
C LEU A 209 4.25 -20.60 8.55
N ARG A 210 2.99 -20.94 8.26
CA ARG A 210 2.59 -22.33 7.96
C ARG A 210 3.06 -22.72 6.56
N GLU A 211 2.92 -23.99 6.23
CA GLU A 211 3.16 -24.49 4.87
C GLU A 211 2.32 -23.73 3.84
N VAL A 212 3.00 -23.19 2.83
CA VAL A 212 2.44 -22.43 1.70
C VAL A 212 2.96 -22.98 0.37
N ASP A 213 2.15 -22.86 -0.68
CA ASP A 213 2.53 -23.27 -2.03
C ASP A 213 3.40 -22.21 -2.72
N TYR A 214 3.15 -20.93 -2.40
CA TYR A 214 3.88 -19.78 -2.93
C TYR A 214 4.22 -18.79 -1.82
N LEU A 215 5.44 -18.27 -1.83
CA LEU A 215 5.90 -17.23 -0.92
C LEU A 215 6.43 -16.04 -1.73
N ILE A 216 5.88 -14.87 -1.46
CA ILE A 216 6.39 -13.57 -1.93
C ILE A 216 7.11 -12.96 -0.73
N LEU A 217 8.43 -12.85 -0.85
CA LEU A 217 9.33 -12.43 0.23
C LEU A 217 10.07 -11.15 -0.17
N GLU A 218 10.29 -10.25 0.78
CA GLU A 218 11.23 -9.13 0.63
C GLU A 218 12.68 -9.63 0.41
N SER A 219 13.59 -8.73 0.00
CA SER A 219 15.00 -9.06 -0.30
C SER A 219 15.96 -7.92 0.02
#